data_AF-A0A960XJT0-F1
#
_entry.id   AF-A0A960XJT0-F1
#
_cell.length_a   1.000
_cell.length_b   1.000
_cell.length_c   1.000
_cell.angle_alpha   90.00
_cell.angle_beta   90.00
_cell.angle_gamma   90.00
#
_symmetry.space_group_name_H-M   'P 1'
#
loop_
_entity.id
_entity.type
_entity.pdbx_description
1 polymer ?
#
loop_
_entity_poly.entity_id
_entity_poly.type
_entity_poly.pdbx_seq_one_letter_code
_entity_poly.pdbx_strand_id
1 'polypeptide(L)' 'MEVQLLGVGLREDGAFVFEIQGPPSAEGVLEQSENLRDWTDAGGVVLDTSGHASVEKQTGTTGAGRFYRVRLGP' A
#
# COMPACT_ATOMS: atom_id res chain seq x y z
N MET A 1 -14.15 -11.02 2.91
CA MET A 1 -12.91 -10.77 3.67
C MET A 1 -12.47 -9.35 3.32
N GLU A 2 -12.19 -8.52 4.32
CA GLU A 2 -11.83 -7.12 4.12
C GLU A 2 -10.31 -6.99 3.94
N VAL A 3 -9.87 -5.95 3.22
CA VAL A 3 -8.44 -5.62 3.11
C VAL A 3 -7.98 -4.88 4.35
N GLN A 4 -6.83 -5.27 4.91
CA GLN A 4 -6.24 -4.67 6.08
C GLN A 4 -4.77 -4.35 5.81
N LEU A 5 -4.36 -3.15 6.22
CA LEU A 5 -2.95 -2.82 6.33
C LEU A 5 -2.46 -3.38 7.68
N LEU A 6 -1.62 -4.41 7.63
CA LEU A 6 -1.09 -5.09 8.82
C LEU A 6 0.02 -4.27 9.49
N GLY A 7 0.81 -3.55 8.69
CA GLY A 7 1.93 -2.79 9.21
C GLY A 7 2.61 -1.92 8.17
N VAL A 8 3.40 -0.98 8.66
CA VAL A 8 4.31 -0.17 7.86
C VAL A 8 5.71 -0.26 8.47
N GLY A 9 6.68 -0.70 7.67
CA GLY A 9 8.09 -0.74 8.01
C GLY A 9 8.88 0.32 7.23
N LEU A 10 10.05 0.69 7.75
CA LEU A 10 11.04 1.50 7.03
C LEU A 10 12.27 0.63 6.76
N ARG A 11 12.67 0.50 5.50
CA ARG A 11 13.92 -0.17 5.11
C ARG A 11 15.11 0.76 5.28
N GLU A 12 16.30 0.17 5.36
CA GLU A 12 17.57 0.90 5.49
C GLU A 12 17.85 1.88 4.33
N ASP A 13 17.28 1.60 3.15
CA ASP A 13 17.36 2.45 1.96
C ASP A 13 16.32 3.59 1.93
N GLY A 14 15.48 3.70 2.97
CA GLY A 14 14.45 4.73 3.11
C GLY A 14 13.13 4.40 2.42
N ALA A 15 12.96 3.19 1.89
CA ALA A 15 11.67 2.74 1.36
C ALA A 15 10.70 2.36 2.50
N PHE A 16 9.43 2.76 2.36
CA PHE A 16 8.37 2.22 3.19
C PHE A 16 7.91 0.87 2.65
N VAL A 17 7.69 -0.08 3.55
CA VAL A 17 7.15 -1.41 3.23
C VAL A 17 5.78 -1.53 3.86
N PHE A 18 4.77 -1.79 3.04
CA PHE A 18 3.39 -1.98 3.46
C PHE A 18 3.07 -3.46 3.44
N GLU A 19 2.71 -4.00 4.60
CA GLU A 19 2.23 -5.38 4.73
C GLU A 19 0.70 -5.37 4.66
N ILE A 20 0.13 -6.11 3.71
CA ILE A 20 -1.29 -6.09 3.37
C ILE A 20 -1.85 -7.50 3.49
N GLN A 21 -3.03 -7.60 4.12
CA GLN A 21 -3.87 -8.79 4.14
C GLN A 21 -5.18 -8.51 3.42
N GLY A 22 -5.67 -9.45 2.63
CA GLY A 22 -7.00 -9.38 2.02
C GLY A 22 -7.43 -10.73 1.44
N PRO A 23 -8.47 -10.76 0.60
CA PRO A 23 -8.90 -11.99 -0.06
C PRO A 23 -7.75 -12.64 -0.86
N PRO A 24 -7.61 -13.97 -0.82
CA PRO A 24 -6.62 -14.70 -1.60
C PRO A 24 -6.68 -14.36 -3.09
N SER A 25 -5.52 -14.17 -3.71
CA SER A 25 -5.38 -13.88 -5.15
C SER A 25 -6.10 -12.60 -5.61
N ALA A 26 -6.46 -11.70 -4.69
CA ALA A 26 -7.01 -10.41 -5.06
C ALA A 26 -5.94 -9.49 -5.64
N GLU A 27 -6.37 -8.62 -6.55
CA GLU A 27 -5.54 -7.56 -7.10
C GLU A 27 -6.09 -6.20 -6.66
N GLY A 28 -5.22 -5.21 -6.61
CA GLY A 28 -5.57 -3.87 -6.20
C GLY A 28 -4.48 -2.86 -6.46
N VAL A 29 -4.67 -1.68 -5.89
CA VAL A 29 -3.73 -0.58 -5.96
C VAL A 29 -3.49 0.02 -4.58
N LEU A 30 -2.24 0.35 -4.31
CA LEU A 30 -1.84 1.22 -3.22
C LEU A 30 -2.02 2.65 -3.73
N GLU A 31 -2.87 3.42 -3.06
CA GLU A 31 -3.10 4.82 -3.38
C GLU A 31 -2.44 5.70 -2.31
N GLN A 32 -1.95 6.86 -2.72
CA GLN A 32 -1.39 7.87 -1.83
C GLN A 32 -2.17 9.19 -1.93
N SER A 33 -2.21 9.94 -0.83
CA SER A 33 -2.82 11.26 -0.74
C SER A 33 -2.03 12.19 0.18
N GLU A 34 -2.01 13.48 -0.12
CA GLU A 34 -1.44 14.53 0.73
C GLU A 34 -2.52 15.23 1.59
N ASN A 35 -3.80 15.01 1.28
CA ASN A 35 -4.90 15.77 1.88
C ASN A 35 -6.13 14.92 2.25
N LEU A 36 -6.03 13.58 2.17
CA LEU A 36 -7.10 12.60 2.40
C LEU A 36 -8.31 12.71 1.45
N ARG A 37 -8.26 13.57 0.44
CA ARG A 37 -9.35 13.81 -0.52
C ARG A 37 -8.99 13.34 -1.91
N ASP A 38 -7.83 13.79 -2.39
CA ASP A 38 -7.31 13.48 -3.71
C ASP A 38 -6.36 12.29 -3.59
N TRP A 39 -6.72 11.19 -4.23
CA TRP A 39 -5.97 9.93 -4.19
C TRP A 39 -5.37 9.65 -5.55
N THR A 40 -4.10 9.23 -5.55
CA THR A 40 -3.35 8.90 -6.77
C THR A 40 -2.72 7.53 -6.62
N ASP A 41 -2.63 6.79 -7.72
CA ASP A 41 -2.02 5.46 -7.73
C ASP A 41 -0.53 5.56 -7.39
N ALA A 42 -0.11 4.80 -6.37
CA ALA A 42 1.25 4.77 -5.85
C ALA A 42 1.98 3.44 -6.16
N GLY A 43 1.24 2.37 -6.41
CA GLY A 43 1.79 1.06 -6.79
C GLY A 43 0.69 -0.01 -6.94
N GLY A 44 1.01 -1.11 -7.62
CA GLY A 44 0.12 -2.27 -7.70
C GLY A 44 0.19 -3.13 -6.43
N VAL A 45 -0.92 -3.77 -6.10
CA VAL A 45 -1.01 -4.77 -5.02
C VAL A 45 -1.50 -6.07 -5.63
N VAL A 46 -0.72 -7.14 -5.48
CA VAL A 46 -1.12 -8.49 -5.87
C VAL A 46 -0.98 -9.38 -4.65
N LEU A 47 -2.11 -9.86 -4.14
CA LEU A 47 -2.15 -10.72 -2.97
C LEU A 47 -1.88 -12.16 -3.41
N ASP A 48 -1.05 -12.86 -2.65
CA ASP A 48 -0.77 -14.27 -2.91
C ASP A 48 -1.98 -15.19 -2.59
N THR A 49 -1.79 -16.51 -2.75
CA THR A 49 -2.84 -17.50 -2.46
C THR A 49 -3.22 -17.59 -0.98
N SER A 50 -2.46 -16.96 -0.08
CA SER A 50 -2.79 -16.80 1.34
C SER A 50 -3.42 -15.43 1.65
N GLY A 51 -3.53 -14.55 0.65
CA GLY A 51 -4.09 -13.21 0.81
C GLY A 51 -3.09 -12.20 1.36
N HIS A 52 -1.78 -12.45 1.25
CA HIS A 52 -0.75 -11.53 1.72
C HIS A 52 -0.05 -10.82 0.56
N ALA A 53 0.34 -9.56 0.77
CA ALA A 53 1.22 -8.82 -0.11
C ALA A 53 2.15 -7.90 0.68
N SER A 54 3.39 -7.76 0.19
CA SER A 54 4.35 -6.77 0.66
C SER A 54 4.62 -5.79 -0.49
N VAL A 55 4.34 -4.50 -0.25
CA VAL A 55 4.45 -3.46 -1.28
C VAL A 55 5.44 -2.41 -0.83
N GLU A 56 6.40 -2.12 -1.69
CA GLU A 56 7.47 -1.19 -1.40
C GLU A 56 7.23 0.15 -2.08
N LYS A 57 7.42 1.25 -1.34
CA LYS A 57 7.37 2.60 -1.89
C LYS A 57 8.62 3.38 -1.49
N GLN A 58 9.46 3.68 -2.49
CA GLN A 58 10.50 4.69 -2.31
C GLN A 58 9.87 6.05 -2.07
N THR A 59 10.34 6.72 -1.01
CA THR A 59 9.98 8.11 -0.72
C THR A 59 10.73 9.03 -1.68
N GLY A 60 10.22 9.14 -2.91
CA GLY A 60 10.54 10.27 -3.76
C GLY A 60 10.02 11.54 -3.09
N THR A 61 10.97 12.35 -2.62
CA THR A 61 10.86 13.68 -2.00
C THR A 61 10.25 13.78 -0.59
N THR A 62 11.11 14.28 0.31
CA THR A 62 10.82 15.00 1.55
C THR A 62 9.60 15.91 1.42
N GLY A 63 8.49 15.51 2.03
CA GLY A 63 7.29 16.33 2.21
C GLY A 63 6.49 15.74 3.36
N ALA A 64 6.16 16.56 4.36
CA ALA A 64 5.47 16.11 5.56
C ALA A 64 4.09 15.52 5.21
N GLY A 65 3.84 14.28 5.65
CA GLY A 65 2.49 13.68 5.75
C GLY A 65 1.88 13.18 4.44
N ARG A 66 2.30 12.01 3.96
CA ARG A 66 1.52 11.24 2.98
C ARG A 66 0.68 10.19 3.68
N PHE A 67 -0.58 10.08 3.27
CA PHE A 67 -1.51 9.05 3.68
C PHE A 67 -1.59 7.98 2.60
N TYR A 68 -1.75 6.73 3.01
CA TYR A 68 -1.83 5.58 2.10
C TYR A 68 -3.09 4.79 2.39
N ARG A 69 -3.70 4.22 1.34
CA ARG A 69 -4.78 3.24 1.45
C ARG A 69 -4.65 2.18 0.36
N VAL A 70 -5.27 1.04 0.60
CA VAL A 70 -5.39 -0.02 -0.41
C VAL A 70 -6.80 -0.02 -0.96
N ARG A 71 -6.91 -0.04 -2.28
CA ARG A 71 -8.17 -0.26 -2.99
C ARG A 71 -8.04 -1.52 -3.81
N LEU A 72 -8.78 -2.56 -3.43
CA LEU A 72 -8.89 -3.78 -4.24
C LEU A 72 -9.70 -3.49 -5.51
N GLY A 73 -9.38 -4.20 -6.58
CA GLY A 73 -10.18 -4.24 -7.80
C GLY A 73 -11.53 -4.94 -7.58
N PRO A 74 -12.49 -4.74 -8.49
CA PRO A 74 -13.73 -5.52 -8.52
C PRO A 74 -13.49 -7.02 -8.74
#